data_AF-A0A9E2FD48-F1
#
_entry.id   AF-A0A9E2FD48-F1
#
_cell.length_a   1.000
_cell.length_b   1.000
_cell.length_c   1.000
_cell.angle_alpha   90.00
_cell.angle_beta   90.00
_cell.angle_gamma   90.00
#
_symmetry.space_group_name_H-M   'P 1'
#
loop_
_entity.id
_entity.type
_entity.pdbx_description
1 polymer ?
#
loop_
_entity_poly.entity_id
_entity_poly.type
_entity_poly.pdbx_seq_one_letter_code
_entity_poly.pdbx_strand_id
1 'polypeptide(L)'
;MKQTINFRNMGMQPCLAQARLALLVIGFFASGFSAFLLFKPEYPYSWYDHQRVMQMLWLTLSMVFLPFTSEDTRHRLLGIMAMLAVAGVALPLLHGVSPRAMYIEALSLALLVIAASWWAGLIRAHGLSDALLLSAQLAIAWYVFLSLLSLAALLVVGVLPNPFTFLDGFSNPRFFGAWITLSWPLLLLRPRILEHAGARRARLWGAALFVLLALWWALAFFSGTRATWLAAAVTLVLTALCSRSARSLAVRAALAIFTGFLLHQMLFVLMPAWATGLDSANALDRLREGMALSSRDVLWKLAWQGIVERPWFGAGPMMFSATNNGVASTTHNITLQLAYEWGVPFALVVIACTGRALWRQFLLCRTDGGPVRLVLWMCIVGGLVEAQFDGLLSAPHSQFLFTVLCAWLLSLDAPAQPRLDGWRARAWPVARFVPLAVALLLWWSVRPELSRLEAWEYECFKLTGAGHFQPRYWGQGVIFPDN
;
A
#
# COMPACT_ATOMS: atom_id res chain seq x y z
N MET A 1 -14.75 50.29 42.33
CA MET A 1 -15.15 49.11 41.52
C MET A 1 -13.87 48.38 41.11
N LYS A 2 -13.43 47.37 41.88
CA LYS A 2 -12.20 46.60 41.61
C LYS A 2 -12.58 45.35 40.80
N GLN A 3 -12.14 45.26 39.55
CA GLN A 3 -12.23 44.03 38.76
C GLN A 3 -10.99 43.16 39.04
N THR A 4 -11.19 42.09 39.79
CA THR A 4 -10.26 40.96 39.90
C THR A 4 -10.41 40.06 38.68
N ILE A 5 -9.42 40.07 37.79
CA ILE A 5 -9.30 39.09 36.70
C ILE A 5 -8.73 37.80 37.28
N ASN A 6 -9.54 36.75 37.25
CA ASN A 6 -9.24 35.42 37.79
C ASN A 6 -8.44 34.60 36.75
N PHE A 7 -7.12 34.54 36.88
CA PHE A 7 -6.21 33.74 36.04
C PHE A 7 -6.06 32.28 36.50
N ARG A 8 -7.16 31.61 36.82
CA ARG A 8 -7.18 30.16 37.11
C ARG A 8 -8.19 29.48 36.20
N ASN A 9 -7.74 29.09 35.00
CA ASN A 9 -8.25 28.00 34.15
C ASN A 9 -7.92 28.21 32.64
N MET A 10 -6.67 28.51 32.30
CA MET A 10 -6.18 28.23 30.95
C MET A 10 -5.45 26.88 30.99
N GLY A 11 -6.16 25.84 30.54
CA GLY A 11 -5.61 24.50 30.38
C GLY A 11 -4.47 24.50 29.36
N MET A 12 -3.22 24.62 29.83
CA MET A 12 -2.01 24.41 29.03
C MET A 12 -1.54 22.93 29.01
N GLN A 13 -2.18 22.04 29.77
CA GLN A 13 -1.84 20.61 29.76
C GLN A 13 -2.26 19.80 28.50
N PRO A 14 -3.37 20.07 27.78
CA PRO A 14 -3.73 19.26 26.62
C PRO A 14 -2.78 19.45 25.42
N CYS A 15 -2.13 20.61 25.30
CA CYS A 15 -1.28 20.93 24.14
C CYS A 15 0.02 20.10 24.10
N LEU A 16 0.63 19.85 25.27
CA LEU A 16 1.88 19.08 25.39
C LEU A 16 1.66 17.57 25.19
N ALA A 17 0.55 17.03 25.69
CA ALA A 17 0.17 15.63 25.47
C ALA A 17 -0.19 15.38 23.99
N GLN A 18 -0.89 16.33 23.36
CA GLN A 18 -1.24 16.26 21.93
C GLN A 18 0.00 16.41 21.03
N ALA A 19 0.96 17.27 21.37
CA ALA A 19 2.22 17.40 20.63
C ALA A 19 3.09 16.13 20.73
N ARG A 20 3.15 15.51 21.91
CA ARG A 20 3.85 14.22 22.11
C ARG A 20 3.19 13.08 21.33
N LEU A 21 1.85 13.04 21.31
CA LEU A 21 1.10 12.06 20.51
C LEU A 21 1.32 12.29 19.00
N ALA A 22 1.30 13.54 18.53
CA ALA A 22 1.58 13.86 17.13
C ALA A 22 3.01 13.45 16.72
N LEU A 23 4.02 13.72 17.56
CA LEU A 23 5.40 13.27 17.33
C LEU A 23 5.54 11.75 17.33
N LEU A 24 4.84 11.05 18.23
CA LEU A 24 4.80 9.59 18.24
C LEU A 24 4.13 9.04 16.98
N VAL A 25 3.07 9.67 16.49
CA VAL A 25 2.35 9.26 15.27
C VAL A 25 3.18 9.58 14.01
N ILE A 26 3.88 10.71 13.97
CA ILE A 26 4.81 11.04 12.88
C ILE A 26 5.98 10.06 12.88
N GLY A 27 6.56 9.80 14.06
CA GLY A 27 7.59 8.80 14.27
C GLY A 27 7.13 7.43 13.78
N PHE A 28 5.92 7.01 14.18
CA PHE A 28 5.27 5.77 13.76
C PHE A 28 5.11 5.65 12.23
N PHE A 29 4.65 6.69 11.55
CA PHE A 29 4.49 6.65 10.09
C PHE A 29 5.83 6.71 9.36
N ALA A 30 6.77 7.55 9.83
CA ALA A 30 8.11 7.63 9.27
C ALA A 30 8.87 6.32 9.44
N SER A 31 8.82 5.72 10.63
CA SER A 31 9.38 4.40 10.89
C SER A 31 8.64 3.30 10.13
N GLY A 32 7.34 3.45 9.86
CA GLY A 32 6.63 2.56 8.96
C GLY A 32 7.27 2.58 7.57
N PHE A 33 7.24 3.74 6.90
CA PHE A 33 7.82 3.90 5.55
C PHE A 33 9.29 3.45 5.45
N SER A 34 10.11 3.72 6.47
CA SER A 34 11.52 3.35 6.49
C SER A 34 11.78 1.89 6.91
N ALA A 35 11.06 1.34 7.89
CA ALA A 35 11.27 -0.04 8.36
C ALA A 35 10.86 -1.06 7.29
N PHE A 36 9.82 -0.78 6.49
CA PHE A 36 9.43 -1.63 5.38
C PHE A 36 10.51 -1.76 4.29
N LEU A 37 11.45 -0.81 4.20
CA LEU A 37 12.44 -0.71 3.12
C LEU A 37 13.88 -1.01 3.57
N LEU A 38 14.24 -0.79 4.83
CA LEU A 38 15.65 -0.57 5.21
C LEU A 38 16.12 -1.37 6.41
N PHE A 39 15.20 -1.96 7.17
CA PHE A 39 15.54 -2.67 8.39
C PHE A 39 15.08 -4.12 8.29
N LYS A 40 15.99 -5.01 7.91
CA LYS A 40 15.80 -6.44 8.03
C LYS A 40 16.72 -6.93 9.14
N PRO A 41 16.22 -7.35 10.31
CA PRO A 41 17.03 -8.08 11.28
C PRO A 41 17.67 -9.28 10.58
N GLU A 42 18.89 -9.65 10.97
CA GLU A 42 19.54 -10.90 10.54
C GLU A 42 18.71 -12.09 11.05
N TYR A 43 17.66 -12.42 10.32
CA TYR A 43 16.72 -13.51 10.57
C TYR A 43 16.30 -14.07 9.21
N PRO A 44 16.07 -15.40 9.09
CA PRO A 44 15.95 -16.09 7.79
C PRO A 44 14.67 -15.78 7.01
N TYR A 45 13.94 -14.71 7.33
CA TYR A 45 12.71 -14.36 6.65
C TYR A 45 12.96 -13.75 5.27
N SER A 46 12.10 -14.04 4.30
CA SER A 46 12.08 -13.28 3.06
C SER A 46 11.71 -11.81 3.36
N TRP A 47 12.06 -10.88 2.46
CA TRP A 47 11.64 -9.47 2.61
C TRP A 47 10.12 -9.37 2.73
N TYR A 48 9.39 -10.18 1.98
CA TYR A 48 7.94 -10.24 2.00
C TYR A 48 7.38 -10.58 3.40
N ASP A 49 7.92 -11.61 4.06
CA ASP A 49 7.43 -12.03 5.37
C ASP A 49 7.79 -11.03 6.46
N HIS A 50 9.00 -10.48 6.39
CA HIS A 50 9.41 -9.40 7.27
C HIS A 50 8.42 -8.23 7.19
N GLN A 51 8.06 -7.81 5.97
CA GLN A 51 7.08 -6.77 5.73
C GLN A 51 5.68 -7.17 6.26
N ARG A 52 5.26 -8.43 6.14
CA ARG A 52 4.00 -8.91 6.73
C ARG A 52 3.99 -8.78 8.24
N VAL A 53 5.05 -9.22 8.92
CA VAL A 53 5.19 -9.09 10.38
C VAL A 53 5.18 -7.62 10.80
N MET A 54 5.89 -6.74 10.08
CA MET A 54 5.85 -5.30 10.34
C MET A 54 4.46 -4.72 10.15
N GLN A 55 3.74 -5.10 9.09
CA GLN A 55 2.35 -4.68 8.87
C GLN A 55 1.46 -5.08 10.05
N MET A 56 1.54 -6.32 10.51
CA MET A 56 0.77 -6.80 11.67
C MET A 56 1.11 -6.04 12.94
N LEU A 57 2.40 -5.77 13.19
CA LEU A 57 2.86 -4.98 14.33
C LEU A 57 2.29 -3.56 14.29
N TRP A 58 2.39 -2.87 13.14
CA TRP A 58 1.85 -1.53 12.97
C TRP A 58 0.33 -1.46 13.12
N LEU A 59 -0.40 -2.43 12.57
CA LEU A 59 -1.85 -2.54 12.76
C LEU A 59 -2.19 -2.77 14.24
N THR A 60 -1.45 -3.62 14.94
CA THR A 60 -1.68 -3.90 16.37
C THR A 60 -1.44 -2.67 17.23
N LEU A 61 -0.31 -2.00 17.03
CA LEU A 61 0.01 -0.74 17.72
C LEU A 61 -1.06 0.33 17.46
N SER A 62 -1.54 0.42 16.21
CA SER A 62 -2.65 1.31 15.87
C SER A 62 -3.91 1.03 16.70
N MET A 63 -4.25 -0.24 16.90
CA MET A 63 -5.42 -0.62 17.69
C MET A 63 -5.23 -0.43 19.20
N VAL A 64 -4.01 -0.45 19.72
CA VAL A 64 -3.71 -0.11 21.13
C VAL A 64 -4.02 1.36 21.41
N PHE A 65 -3.72 2.26 20.47
CA PHE A 65 -3.93 3.70 20.65
C PHE A 65 -5.35 4.16 20.27
N LEU A 66 -6.10 3.36 19.50
CA LEU A 66 -7.46 3.65 19.06
C LEU A 66 -8.42 4.09 20.20
N PRO A 67 -8.48 3.43 21.37
CA PRO A 67 -9.42 3.77 22.45
C PRO A 67 -9.28 5.18 23.03
N PHE A 68 -8.15 5.84 22.76
CA PHE A 68 -7.75 7.12 23.35
C PHE A 68 -7.95 8.31 22.39
N THR A 69 -8.68 8.13 21.28
CA THR A 69 -8.78 9.12 20.19
C THR A 69 -10.23 9.61 19.93
N SER A 70 -10.38 10.58 19.02
CA SER A 70 -11.50 11.53 18.96
C SER A 70 -12.90 10.95 18.63
N GLU A 71 -13.94 11.76 18.87
CA GLU A 71 -15.35 11.34 18.76
C GLU A 71 -15.86 11.12 17.33
N ASP A 72 -15.23 11.76 16.33
CA ASP A 72 -15.68 11.71 14.93
C ASP A 72 -15.51 10.32 14.28
N THR A 73 -14.63 9.48 14.84
CA THR A 73 -14.31 8.16 14.26
C THR A 73 -15.32 7.08 14.67
N ARG A 74 -16.14 7.34 15.68
CA ARG A 74 -16.90 6.31 16.41
C ARG A 74 -17.93 5.57 15.55
N HIS A 75 -18.67 6.27 14.69
CA HIS A 75 -19.79 5.69 13.93
C HIS A 75 -19.36 4.91 12.70
N ARG A 76 -18.35 5.42 11.98
CA ARG A 76 -17.81 4.72 10.80
C ARG A 76 -17.20 3.39 11.23
N LEU A 77 -16.48 3.38 12.35
CA LEU A 77 -15.88 2.17 12.91
C LEU A 77 -16.93 1.14 13.31
N LEU A 78 -18.02 1.53 13.99
CA LEU A 78 -19.09 0.60 14.34
C LEU A 78 -19.75 -0.04 13.10
N GLY A 79 -19.98 0.73 12.03
CA GLY A 79 -20.53 0.19 10.78
C GLY A 79 -19.57 -0.76 10.05
N ILE A 80 -18.28 -0.40 10.01
CA ILE A 80 -17.20 -1.24 9.47
C ILE A 80 -17.09 -2.54 10.28
N MET A 81 -17.06 -2.46 11.60
CA MET A 81 -16.95 -3.62 12.48
C MET A 81 -18.16 -4.56 12.39
N ALA A 82 -19.37 -4.03 12.19
CA ALA A 82 -20.55 -4.84 11.95
C ALA A 82 -20.47 -5.58 10.61
N MET A 83 -20.04 -4.90 9.55
CA MET A 83 -19.87 -5.52 8.22
C MET A 83 -18.77 -6.60 8.25
N LEU A 84 -17.68 -6.34 8.96
CA LEU A 84 -16.54 -7.26 9.10
C LEU A 84 -16.84 -8.46 10.00
N ALA A 85 -17.65 -8.29 11.05
CA ALA A 85 -18.11 -9.40 11.89
C ALA A 85 -19.01 -10.36 11.07
N VAL A 86 -19.87 -9.82 10.20
CA VAL A 86 -20.67 -10.64 9.29
C VAL A 86 -19.78 -11.34 8.25
N ALA A 87 -18.85 -10.62 7.64
CA ALA A 87 -17.97 -11.16 6.60
C ALA A 87 -16.94 -12.18 7.14
N GLY A 88 -16.38 -11.95 8.32
CA GLY A 88 -15.34 -12.78 8.92
C GLY A 88 -15.84 -14.01 9.67
N VAL A 89 -17.09 -14.00 10.19
CA VAL A 89 -17.66 -15.13 10.93
C VAL A 89 -18.57 -15.99 10.05
N ALA A 90 -19.40 -15.38 9.19
CA ALA A 90 -20.42 -16.13 8.45
C ALA A 90 -19.85 -16.96 7.30
N LEU A 91 -18.84 -16.46 6.57
CA LEU A 91 -18.28 -17.14 5.41
C LEU A 91 -17.51 -18.43 5.79
N PRO A 92 -16.59 -18.45 6.77
CA PRO A 92 -15.87 -19.68 7.12
C PRO A 92 -16.79 -20.80 7.63
N LEU A 93 -17.87 -20.45 8.34
CA LEU A 93 -18.86 -21.41 8.82
C LEU A 93 -19.64 -22.12 7.71
N LEU A 94 -19.71 -21.53 6.50
CA LEU A 94 -20.43 -22.06 5.36
C LEU A 94 -19.58 -22.96 4.45
N HIS A 95 -18.24 -22.86 4.51
CA HIS A 95 -17.36 -23.41 3.47
C HIS A 95 -16.56 -24.67 3.87
N GLY A 96 -16.49 -25.05 5.14
CA GLY A 96 -16.00 -26.37 5.60
C GLY A 96 -14.53 -26.73 5.28
N VAL A 97 -13.76 -25.86 4.62
CA VAL A 97 -12.37 -26.09 4.19
C VAL A 97 -11.46 -24.99 4.75
N SER A 98 -10.35 -25.40 5.37
CA SER A 98 -9.34 -24.61 6.13
C SER A 98 -9.86 -23.25 6.66
N PRO A 99 -10.71 -23.27 7.72
CA PRO A 99 -11.28 -22.06 8.30
C PRO A 99 -10.21 -21.04 8.71
N ARG A 100 -9.03 -21.49 9.13
CA ARG A 100 -7.94 -20.63 9.62
C ARG A 100 -7.44 -19.66 8.56
N ALA A 101 -7.18 -20.15 7.35
CA ALA A 101 -6.72 -19.34 6.24
C ALA A 101 -7.71 -18.22 5.89
N MET A 102 -8.99 -18.56 5.83
CA MET A 102 -10.07 -17.61 5.59
C MET A 102 -10.15 -16.54 6.69
N TYR A 103 -9.99 -16.93 7.96
CA TYR A 103 -9.95 -15.99 9.08
C TYR A 103 -8.75 -15.03 8.99
N ILE A 104 -7.56 -15.52 8.63
CA ILE A 104 -6.35 -14.70 8.54
C ILE A 104 -6.54 -13.54 7.55
N GLU A 105 -7.02 -13.82 6.34
CA GLU A 105 -7.27 -12.79 5.31
C GLU A 105 -8.39 -11.84 5.75
N ALA A 106 -9.51 -12.37 6.26
CA ALA A 106 -10.64 -11.56 6.70
C ALA A 106 -10.27 -10.62 7.86
N LEU A 107 -9.54 -11.11 8.87
CA LEU A 107 -9.06 -10.31 10.00
C LEU A 107 -8.04 -9.25 9.54
N SER A 108 -7.17 -9.59 8.59
CA SER A 108 -6.17 -8.65 8.06
C SER A 108 -6.83 -7.51 7.28
N LEU A 109 -7.78 -7.82 6.39
CA LEU A 109 -8.56 -6.82 5.66
C LEU A 109 -9.40 -5.97 6.62
N ALA A 110 -10.00 -6.60 7.63
CA ALA A 110 -10.73 -5.90 8.69
C ALA A 110 -9.88 -4.84 9.38
N LEU A 111 -8.68 -5.22 9.82
CA LEU A 111 -7.76 -4.31 10.50
C LEU A 111 -7.29 -3.17 9.59
N LEU A 112 -7.05 -3.42 8.31
CA LEU A 112 -6.68 -2.38 7.34
C LEU A 112 -7.82 -1.35 7.18
N VAL A 113 -9.07 -1.78 7.03
CA VAL A 113 -10.22 -0.87 6.88
C VAL A 113 -10.47 -0.06 8.16
N ILE A 114 -10.35 -0.69 9.33
CA ILE A 114 -10.43 -0.01 10.64
C ILE A 114 -9.30 1.02 10.77
N ALA A 115 -8.06 0.62 10.46
CA ALA A 115 -6.89 1.49 10.51
C ALA A 115 -7.04 2.69 9.56
N ALA A 116 -7.54 2.51 8.34
CA ALA A 116 -7.78 3.61 7.41
C ALA A 116 -8.71 4.68 8.00
N SER A 117 -9.80 4.25 8.63
CA SER A 117 -10.77 5.16 9.25
C SER A 117 -10.16 5.90 10.45
N TRP A 118 -9.38 5.19 11.26
CA TRP A 118 -8.70 5.76 12.42
C TRP A 118 -7.62 6.76 12.03
N TRP A 119 -6.71 6.37 11.14
CA TRP A 119 -5.65 7.23 10.63
C TRP A 119 -6.24 8.46 9.94
N ALA A 120 -7.35 8.36 9.22
CA ALA A 120 -8.03 9.53 8.65
C ALA A 120 -8.45 10.56 9.72
N GLY A 121 -8.95 10.07 10.87
CA GLY A 121 -9.28 10.89 12.02
C GLY A 121 -8.05 11.57 12.62
N LEU A 122 -6.96 10.82 12.80
CA LEU A 122 -5.69 11.35 13.34
C LEU A 122 -5.06 12.40 12.42
N ILE A 123 -4.97 12.11 11.12
CA ILE A 123 -4.37 13.02 10.14
C ILE A 123 -5.12 14.36 10.14
N ARG A 124 -6.45 14.30 10.22
CA ARG A 124 -7.29 15.50 10.30
C ARG A 124 -7.09 16.24 11.62
N ALA A 125 -7.24 15.55 12.75
CA ALA A 125 -7.22 16.17 14.07
C ALA A 125 -5.89 16.86 14.39
N HIS A 126 -4.79 16.31 13.88
CA HIS A 126 -3.43 16.80 14.15
C HIS A 126 -2.75 17.44 12.94
N GLY A 127 -3.44 17.59 11.80
CA GLY A 127 -2.87 18.23 10.61
C GLY A 127 -1.65 17.51 10.04
N LEU A 128 -1.59 16.18 10.10
CA LEU A 128 -0.38 15.39 9.81
C LEU A 128 -0.02 15.27 8.31
N SER A 129 -0.76 15.94 7.42
CA SER A 129 -0.57 15.81 5.97
C SER A 129 0.85 16.17 5.51
N ASP A 130 1.41 17.27 6.01
CA ASP A 130 2.77 17.69 5.64
C ASP A 130 3.84 16.73 6.18
N ALA A 131 3.64 16.21 7.39
CA ALA A 131 4.56 15.24 7.97
C ALA A 131 4.54 13.92 7.19
N LEU A 132 3.35 13.42 6.82
CA LEU A 132 3.23 12.24 5.96
C LEU A 132 3.89 12.45 4.60
N LEU A 133 3.69 13.62 3.98
CA LEU A 133 4.32 13.96 2.71
C LEU A 133 5.84 13.95 2.82
N LEU A 134 6.39 14.63 3.82
CA LEU A 134 7.83 14.71 4.05
C LEU A 134 8.42 13.34 4.36
N SER A 135 7.78 12.53 5.19
CA SER A 135 8.22 11.16 5.49
C SER A 135 8.30 10.30 4.23
N ALA A 136 7.27 10.36 3.37
CA ALA A 136 7.27 9.63 2.10
C ALA A 136 8.38 10.13 1.16
N GLN A 137 8.55 11.46 1.02
CA GLN A 137 9.58 12.05 0.18
C GLN A 137 10.99 11.70 0.66
N LEU A 138 11.24 11.74 1.96
CA LEU A 138 12.52 11.37 2.56
C LEU A 138 12.82 9.88 2.43
N ALA A 139 11.83 9.01 2.62
CA ALA A 139 11.99 7.56 2.43
C ALA A 139 12.36 7.24 0.97
N ILE A 140 11.71 7.88 -0.01
CA ILE A 140 12.03 7.72 -1.42
C ILE A 140 13.43 8.28 -1.73
N ALA A 141 13.76 9.48 -1.23
CA ALA A 141 15.08 10.08 -1.40
C ALA A 141 16.20 9.18 -0.87
N TRP A 142 15.98 8.61 0.32
CA TRP A 142 16.93 7.70 0.94
C TRP A 142 17.09 6.39 0.16
N TYR A 143 15.99 5.78 -0.29
CA TYR A 143 16.06 4.57 -1.11
C TYR A 143 16.80 4.83 -2.44
N VAL A 144 16.51 5.95 -3.11
CA VAL A 144 17.21 6.35 -4.34
C VAL A 144 18.70 6.55 -4.07
N PHE A 145 19.05 7.22 -2.96
CA PHE A 145 20.45 7.39 -2.56
C PHE A 145 21.18 6.06 -2.38
N LEU A 146 20.59 5.12 -1.63
CA LEU A 146 21.15 3.78 -1.45
C LEU A 146 21.25 2.98 -2.76
N SER A 147 20.25 3.11 -3.63
CA SER A 147 20.26 2.48 -4.96
C SER A 147 21.40 3.02 -5.83
N LEU A 148 21.64 4.33 -5.80
CA LEU A 148 22.75 4.96 -6.54
C LEU A 148 24.12 4.54 -5.97
N LEU A 149 24.25 4.45 -4.64
CA LEU A 149 25.47 3.91 -4.03
C LEU A 149 25.71 2.45 -4.43
N SER A 150 24.67 1.63 -4.42
CA SER A 150 24.74 0.22 -4.81
C SER A 150 25.12 0.08 -6.29
N LEU A 151 24.55 0.91 -7.15
CA LEU A 151 24.91 0.96 -8.58
C LEU A 151 26.38 1.35 -8.76
N ALA A 152 26.85 2.39 -8.07
CA ALA A 152 28.24 2.80 -8.13
C ALA A 152 29.20 1.67 -7.69
N ALA A 153 28.87 0.96 -6.61
CA ALA A 153 29.65 -0.19 -6.14
C ALA A 153 29.69 -1.32 -7.18
N LEU A 154 28.55 -1.67 -7.79
CA LEU A 154 28.49 -2.70 -8.83
C LEU A 154 29.30 -2.32 -10.08
N LEU A 155 29.24 -1.05 -10.49
CA LEU A 155 30.03 -0.55 -11.62
C LEU A 155 31.54 -0.63 -11.35
N VAL A 156 31.98 -0.31 -10.12
CA VAL A 156 33.40 -0.41 -9.72
C VAL A 156 33.89 -1.87 -9.76
N VAL A 157 33.03 -2.83 -9.36
CA VAL A 157 33.35 -4.27 -9.37
C VAL A 157 33.17 -4.89 -10.77
N GLY A 158 32.59 -4.16 -11.72
CA GLY A 158 32.36 -4.65 -13.08
C GLY A 158 31.20 -5.65 -13.19
N VAL A 159 30.20 -5.57 -12.30
CA VAL A 159 29.03 -6.46 -12.28
C VAL A 159 27.80 -5.74 -12.80
N LEU A 160 27.07 -6.39 -13.71
CA LEU A 160 25.79 -5.85 -14.20
C LEU A 160 24.71 -5.96 -13.12
N PRO A 161 23.94 -4.89 -12.84
CA PRO A 161 22.87 -4.95 -11.86
C PRO A 161 21.76 -5.90 -12.33
N ASN A 162 21.30 -6.78 -11.44
CA ASN A 162 20.15 -7.66 -11.66
C ASN A 162 18.96 -7.12 -10.84
N PRO A 163 17.78 -6.85 -11.43
CA PRO A 163 16.64 -6.29 -10.70
C PRO A 163 16.22 -7.09 -9.45
N PHE A 164 16.35 -8.42 -9.45
CA PHE A 164 15.96 -9.26 -8.31
C PHE A 164 16.88 -9.15 -7.10
N THR A 165 18.14 -8.78 -7.30
CA THR A 165 19.13 -8.61 -6.21
C THR A 165 19.46 -7.15 -5.93
N PHE A 166 19.30 -6.28 -6.92
CA PHE A 166 19.58 -4.85 -6.83
C PHE A 166 18.48 -4.09 -6.07
N LEU A 167 17.22 -4.46 -6.28
CA LEU A 167 16.07 -3.82 -5.62
C LEU A 167 15.85 -4.42 -4.24
N ASP A 168 16.84 -4.20 -3.37
CA ASP A 168 16.81 -4.66 -1.98
C ASP A 168 15.60 -4.08 -1.23
N GLY A 169 15.11 -4.81 -0.23
CA GLY A 169 13.81 -4.50 0.40
C GLY A 169 12.62 -5.16 -0.28
N PHE A 170 12.78 -5.79 -1.45
CA PHE A 170 11.68 -6.42 -2.18
C PHE A 170 12.03 -7.84 -2.64
N SER A 171 11.23 -8.84 -2.23
CA SER A 171 11.40 -10.23 -2.70
C SER A 171 11.13 -10.40 -4.20
N ASN A 172 10.51 -9.42 -4.86
CA ASN A 172 10.22 -9.45 -6.29
C ASN A 172 10.14 -8.02 -6.84
N PRO A 173 10.74 -7.72 -8.02
CA PRO A 173 10.67 -6.40 -8.65
C PRO A 173 9.25 -5.86 -8.82
N ARG A 174 8.24 -6.73 -9.00
CA ARG A 174 6.82 -6.32 -9.09
C ARG A 174 6.31 -5.59 -7.86
N PHE A 175 6.79 -5.96 -6.68
CA PHE A 175 6.43 -5.31 -5.43
C PHE A 175 7.05 -3.92 -5.30
N PHE A 176 8.24 -3.73 -5.87
CA PHE A 176 8.85 -2.42 -6.02
C PHE A 176 8.08 -1.55 -7.02
N GLY A 177 7.65 -2.12 -8.16
CA GLY A 177 6.75 -1.46 -9.11
C GLY A 177 5.47 -0.92 -8.47
N ALA A 178 4.82 -1.73 -7.64
CA ALA A 178 3.64 -1.32 -6.88
C ALA A 178 3.95 -0.17 -5.91
N TRP A 179 5.09 -0.23 -5.22
CA TRP A 179 5.53 0.84 -4.34
C TRP A 179 5.75 2.15 -5.08
N ILE A 180 6.34 2.11 -6.28
CA ILE A 180 6.47 3.28 -7.16
C ILE A 180 5.10 3.83 -7.52
N THR A 181 4.17 3.00 -8.03
CA THR A 181 2.83 3.46 -8.44
C THR A 181 2.10 4.21 -7.34
N LEU A 182 2.18 3.72 -6.10
CA LEU A 182 1.51 4.34 -4.96
C LEU A 182 2.22 5.61 -4.48
N SER A 183 3.50 5.81 -4.78
CA SER A 183 4.33 6.86 -4.18
C SER A 183 4.79 7.96 -5.14
N TRP A 184 4.97 7.68 -6.44
CA TRP A 184 5.48 8.65 -7.40
C TRP A 184 4.64 9.94 -7.48
N PRO A 185 3.29 9.92 -7.38
CA PRO A 185 2.51 11.16 -7.44
C PRO A 185 2.81 12.09 -6.26
N LEU A 186 3.21 11.54 -5.10
CA LEU A 186 3.54 12.34 -3.90
C LEU A 186 4.75 13.26 -4.13
N LEU A 187 5.67 12.90 -5.02
CA LEU A 187 6.81 13.73 -5.39
C LEU A 187 6.42 14.96 -6.21
N LEU A 188 5.19 15.02 -6.71
CA LEU A 188 4.66 16.21 -7.41
C LEU A 188 4.21 17.32 -6.45
N LEU A 189 4.06 16.99 -5.15
CA LEU A 189 3.63 17.95 -4.13
C LEU A 189 4.81 18.59 -3.43
N ARG A 190 4.67 19.88 -3.13
CA ARG A 190 5.56 20.58 -2.22
C ARG A 190 4.91 20.64 -0.84
N PRO A 191 5.63 20.31 0.24
CA PRO A 191 5.17 20.52 1.62
C PRO A 191 4.77 21.98 1.88
N ARG A 192 3.69 22.22 2.64
CA ARG A 192 3.21 23.60 2.92
C ARG A 192 4.17 24.40 3.78
N ILE A 193 5.01 23.74 4.57
CA ILE A 193 6.10 24.40 5.30
C ILE A 193 7.02 25.25 4.37
N LEU A 194 7.06 24.94 3.06
CA LEU A 194 7.80 25.71 2.06
C LEU A 194 7.03 26.89 1.46
N GLU A 195 5.73 27.06 1.73
CA GLU A 195 4.94 28.20 1.23
C GLU A 195 5.48 29.54 1.76
N HIS A 196 6.02 29.54 2.98
CA HIS A 196 6.65 30.68 3.61
C HIS A 196 8.15 30.80 3.29
N ALA A 197 8.71 29.80 2.59
CA ALA A 197 10.10 29.87 2.16
C ALA A 197 10.19 30.77 0.92
N GLY A 198 11.12 31.74 0.93
CA GLY A 198 11.30 32.66 -0.19
C GLY A 198 11.44 31.95 -1.54
N ALA A 199 11.02 32.62 -2.63
CA ALA A 199 10.83 32.03 -3.96
C ALA A 199 12.01 31.17 -4.47
N ARG A 200 13.25 31.55 -4.15
CA ARG A 200 14.46 30.79 -4.49
C ARG A 200 14.46 29.39 -3.85
N ARG A 201 14.16 29.29 -2.55
CA ARG A 201 14.11 28.00 -1.84
C ARG A 201 13.00 27.13 -2.40
N ALA A 202 11.80 27.68 -2.61
CA ALA A 202 10.68 26.95 -3.20
C ALA A 202 10.98 26.39 -4.60
N ARG A 203 11.78 27.11 -5.41
CA ARG A 203 12.25 26.65 -6.73
C ARG A 203 13.29 25.52 -6.61
N LEU A 204 14.27 25.65 -5.73
CA LEU A 204 15.30 24.61 -5.51
C LEU A 204 14.68 23.30 -5.03
N TRP A 205 13.74 23.37 -4.08
CA TRP A 205 12.99 22.21 -3.62
C TRP A 205 12.16 21.57 -4.74
N GLY A 206 11.49 22.39 -5.56
CA GLY A 206 10.75 21.88 -6.73
C GLY A 206 11.67 21.16 -7.74
N ALA A 207 12.87 21.70 -7.98
CA ALA A 207 13.87 21.06 -8.84
C ALA A 207 14.39 19.74 -8.23
N ALA A 208 14.67 19.72 -6.92
CA ALA A 208 15.10 18.51 -6.23
C ALA A 208 14.04 17.40 -6.29
N LEU A 209 12.77 17.73 -6.09
CA LEU A 209 11.65 16.78 -6.22
C LEU A 209 11.48 16.29 -7.66
N PHE A 210 11.68 17.15 -8.66
CA PHE A 210 11.66 16.74 -10.06
C PHE A 210 12.78 15.74 -10.39
N VAL A 211 14.01 16.03 -9.96
CA VAL A 211 15.15 15.12 -10.11
C VAL A 211 14.90 13.80 -9.39
N LEU A 212 14.37 13.86 -8.16
CA LEU A 212 14.03 12.68 -7.39
C LEU A 212 12.96 11.83 -8.09
N LEU A 213 11.91 12.46 -8.64
CA LEU A 213 10.88 11.77 -9.40
C LEU A 213 11.44 11.13 -10.68
N ALA A 214 12.34 11.80 -11.39
CA ALA A 214 13.00 11.24 -12.56
C ALA A 214 13.86 10.03 -12.20
N LEU A 215 14.66 10.10 -11.13
CA LEU A 215 15.45 8.97 -10.63
C LEU A 215 14.55 7.81 -10.15
N TRP A 216 13.43 8.13 -9.50
CA TRP A 216 12.44 7.12 -9.09
C TRP A 216 11.84 6.39 -10.27
N TRP A 217 11.53 7.11 -11.36
CA TRP A 217 11.09 6.50 -12.62
C TRP A 217 12.21 5.75 -13.33
N ALA A 218 13.47 6.16 -13.22
CA ALA A 218 14.59 5.40 -13.75
C ALA A 218 14.67 3.99 -13.13
N LEU A 219 14.47 3.90 -11.80
CA LEU A 219 14.34 2.62 -11.10
C LEU A 219 13.08 1.85 -11.51
N ALA A 220 11.97 2.55 -11.79
CA ALA A 220 10.75 1.93 -12.29
C ALA A 220 10.96 1.23 -13.63
N PHE A 221 11.67 1.87 -14.57
CA PHE A 221 12.03 1.24 -15.83
C PHE A 221 13.00 0.07 -15.63
N PHE A 222 13.98 0.23 -14.74
CA PHE A 222 14.94 -0.83 -14.41
C PHE A 222 14.25 -2.08 -13.84
N SER A 223 13.20 -1.90 -13.03
CA SER A 223 12.44 -3.01 -12.44
C SER A 223 11.63 -3.83 -13.46
N GLY A 224 11.38 -3.28 -14.66
CA GLY A 224 10.62 -3.96 -15.72
C GLY A 224 9.11 -4.11 -15.46
N THR A 225 8.56 -3.43 -14.44
CA THR A 225 7.17 -3.61 -14.00
C THR A 225 6.16 -2.89 -14.91
N ARG A 226 5.65 -3.59 -15.92
CA ARG A 226 4.74 -3.01 -16.92
C ARG A 226 3.44 -2.48 -16.35
N ALA A 227 2.92 -3.10 -15.29
CA ALA A 227 1.68 -2.68 -14.67
C ALA A 227 1.79 -1.25 -14.11
N THR A 228 2.95 -0.87 -13.57
CA THR A 228 3.30 0.51 -13.17
C THR A 228 3.22 1.48 -14.35
N TRP A 229 3.74 1.10 -15.53
CA TRP A 229 3.75 1.98 -16.70
C TRP A 229 2.34 2.25 -17.22
N LEU A 230 1.52 1.19 -17.33
CA LEU A 230 0.12 1.30 -17.72
C LEU A 230 -0.69 2.10 -16.70
N ALA A 231 -0.50 1.83 -15.40
CA ALA A 231 -1.16 2.56 -14.33
C ALA A 231 -0.83 4.05 -14.37
N ALA A 232 0.43 4.42 -14.59
CA ALA A 232 0.83 5.81 -14.74
C ALA A 232 0.21 6.45 -15.98
N ALA A 233 0.22 5.78 -17.14
CA ALA A 233 -0.39 6.30 -18.37
C ALA A 233 -1.89 6.60 -18.18
N VAL A 234 -2.65 5.63 -17.65
CA VAL A 234 -4.09 5.81 -17.36
C VAL A 234 -4.29 6.94 -16.36
N THR A 235 -3.51 6.98 -15.28
CA THR A 235 -3.61 8.00 -14.23
C THR A 235 -3.34 9.41 -14.78
N LEU A 236 -2.34 9.57 -15.63
CA LEU A 236 -2.01 10.86 -16.27
C LEU A 236 -3.12 11.34 -17.19
N VAL A 237 -3.67 10.44 -18.01
CA VAL A 237 -4.80 10.74 -18.90
C VAL A 237 -5.99 11.21 -18.06
N LEU A 238 -6.39 10.44 -17.05
CA LEU A 238 -7.54 10.82 -16.21
C LEU A 238 -7.30 12.12 -15.43
N THR A 239 -6.07 12.35 -14.96
CA THR A 239 -5.66 13.61 -14.29
C THR A 239 -5.78 14.82 -15.23
N ALA A 240 -5.36 14.67 -16.49
CA ALA A 240 -5.47 15.73 -17.49
C ALA A 240 -6.94 16.09 -17.82
N LEU A 241 -7.89 15.20 -17.54
CA LEU A 241 -9.32 15.45 -17.70
C LEU A 241 -9.94 16.22 -16.51
N CYS A 242 -9.26 16.34 -15.37
CA CYS A 242 -9.81 16.99 -14.18
C CYS A 242 -9.97 18.51 -14.36
N SER A 243 -8.87 19.24 -14.49
CA SER A 243 -8.85 20.71 -14.53
C SER A 243 -7.62 21.23 -15.28
N ARG A 244 -7.59 22.54 -15.61
CA ARG A 244 -6.42 23.16 -16.26
C ARG A 244 -5.15 23.05 -15.41
N SER A 245 -5.26 23.24 -14.09
CA SER A 245 -4.14 23.06 -13.15
C SER A 245 -3.68 21.60 -13.12
N ALA A 246 -4.63 20.64 -13.12
CA ALA A 246 -4.32 19.21 -13.18
C ALA A 246 -3.59 18.81 -14.48
N ARG A 247 -3.93 19.44 -15.62
CA ARG A 247 -3.19 19.24 -16.89
C ARG A 247 -1.74 19.67 -16.78
N SER A 248 -1.47 20.84 -16.21
CA SER A 248 -0.09 21.31 -15.99
C SER A 248 0.69 20.34 -15.09
N LEU A 249 0.03 19.82 -14.05
CA LEU A 249 0.62 18.80 -13.19
C LEU A 249 0.93 17.50 -13.95
N ALA A 250 -0.02 17.01 -14.76
CA ALA A 250 0.16 15.82 -15.59
C ALA A 250 1.29 15.98 -16.62
N VAL A 251 1.43 17.16 -17.23
CA VAL A 251 2.55 17.46 -18.14
C VAL A 251 3.88 17.42 -17.39
N ARG A 252 3.98 18.05 -16.21
CA ARG A 252 5.22 17.98 -15.39
C ARG A 252 5.57 16.55 -15.00
N ALA A 253 4.57 15.75 -14.64
CA ALA A 253 4.75 14.34 -14.36
C ALA A 253 5.25 13.57 -15.58
N ALA A 254 4.62 13.76 -16.75
CA ALA A 254 5.04 13.13 -18.00
C ALA A 254 6.47 13.51 -18.39
N LEU A 255 6.86 14.78 -18.22
CA LEU A 255 8.23 15.24 -18.42
C LEU A 255 9.21 14.55 -17.47
N ALA A 256 8.87 14.45 -16.18
CA ALA A 256 9.73 13.76 -15.20
C ALA A 256 9.87 12.26 -15.52
N ILE A 257 8.79 11.59 -15.94
CA ILE A 257 8.80 10.20 -16.38
C ILE A 257 9.71 10.03 -17.61
N PHE A 258 9.58 10.91 -18.59
CA PHE A 258 10.43 10.90 -19.78
C PHE A 258 11.91 11.14 -19.43
N THR A 259 12.21 12.10 -18.56
CA THR A 259 13.56 12.30 -18.04
C THR A 259 14.04 11.05 -17.29
N GLY A 260 13.18 10.40 -16.50
CA GLY A 260 13.49 9.15 -15.83
C GLY A 260 13.80 8.01 -16.79
N PHE A 261 13.11 7.92 -17.92
CA PHE A 261 13.44 6.98 -19.00
C PHE A 261 14.85 7.26 -19.56
N LEU A 262 15.19 8.52 -19.85
CA LEU A 262 16.54 8.86 -20.32
C LEU A 262 17.61 8.53 -19.28
N LEU A 263 17.33 8.80 -17.99
CA LEU A 263 18.22 8.43 -16.89
C LEU A 263 18.36 6.92 -16.75
N HIS A 264 17.29 6.14 -16.96
CA HIS A 264 17.37 4.69 -17.00
C HIS A 264 18.32 4.20 -18.10
N GLN A 265 18.16 4.71 -19.33
CA GLN A 265 19.04 4.37 -20.43
C GLN A 265 20.50 4.71 -20.08
N MET A 266 20.75 5.88 -19.49
CA MET A 266 22.08 6.28 -19.08
C MET A 266 22.66 5.39 -17.98
N LEU A 267 21.95 5.22 -16.86
CA LEU A 267 22.46 4.60 -15.63
C LEU A 267 22.49 3.08 -15.68
N PHE A 268 21.52 2.43 -16.33
CA PHE A 268 21.34 0.98 -16.28
C PHE A 268 21.63 0.26 -17.60
N VAL A 269 21.80 1.01 -18.70
CA VAL A 269 22.15 0.43 -20.01
C VAL A 269 23.52 0.92 -20.46
N LEU A 270 23.70 2.23 -20.64
CA LEU A 270 24.92 2.80 -21.23
C LEU A 270 26.13 2.74 -20.27
N MET A 271 25.96 3.18 -19.01
CA MET A 271 27.05 3.16 -18.02
C MET A 271 27.55 1.74 -17.72
N PRO A 272 26.69 0.72 -17.45
CA PRO A 272 27.16 -0.64 -17.21
C PRO A 272 27.81 -1.26 -18.45
N ALA A 273 27.26 -1.03 -19.65
CA ALA A 273 27.87 -1.52 -20.89
C ALA A 273 29.27 -0.91 -21.11
N TRP A 274 29.41 0.40 -20.87
CA TRP A 274 30.71 1.07 -20.95
C TRP A 274 31.71 0.56 -19.90
N ALA A 275 31.28 0.38 -18.64
CA ALA A 275 32.15 -0.03 -17.55
C ALA A 275 32.59 -1.51 -17.64
N THR A 276 31.72 -2.39 -18.16
CA THR A 276 31.96 -3.84 -18.20
C THR A 276 32.43 -4.35 -19.56
N GLY A 277 32.26 -3.57 -20.63
CA GLY A 277 32.51 -4.01 -22.00
C GLY A 277 31.55 -5.09 -22.49
N LEU A 278 30.52 -5.45 -21.70
CA LEU A 278 29.53 -6.45 -22.06
C LEU A 278 28.45 -5.84 -22.97
N ASP A 279 28.10 -6.59 -24.02
CA ASP A 279 27.22 -6.12 -25.07
C ASP A 279 25.78 -5.88 -24.57
N SER A 280 25.22 -4.72 -24.94
CA SER A 280 23.89 -4.27 -24.50
C SER A 280 22.72 -5.10 -25.05
N ALA A 281 23.00 -6.02 -25.98
CA ALA A 281 22.04 -7.01 -26.49
C ALA A 281 21.43 -7.85 -25.35
N ASN A 282 22.23 -8.18 -24.32
CA ASN A 282 21.74 -8.86 -23.11
C ASN A 282 20.75 -8.00 -22.29
N ALA A 283 20.82 -6.67 -22.36
CA ALA A 283 19.85 -5.80 -21.70
C ALA A 283 18.50 -5.78 -22.43
N LEU A 284 18.51 -5.89 -23.76
CA LEU A 284 17.29 -6.05 -24.56
C LEU A 284 16.66 -7.43 -24.36
N ASP A 285 17.50 -8.47 -24.20
CA ASP A 285 17.03 -9.81 -23.86
C ASP A 285 16.48 -9.88 -22.44
N ARG A 286 16.99 -9.13 -21.46
CA ARG A 286 16.34 -8.97 -20.14
C ARG A 286 14.96 -8.32 -20.22
N LEU A 287 14.77 -7.34 -21.12
CA LEU A 287 13.45 -6.75 -21.40
C LEU A 287 12.51 -7.77 -22.08
N ARG A 288 13.04 -8.68 -22.90
CA ARG A 288 12.32 -9.75 -23.62
C ARG A 288 12.02 -10.98 -22.77
N GLU A 289 12.91 -11.40 -21.88
CA GLU A 289 12.67 -12.50 -20.93
C GLU A 289 11.56 -12.12 -19.95
N GLY A 290 11.50 -10.87 -19.51
CA GLY A 290 10.33 -10.36 -18.80
C GLY A 290 9.07 -10.28 -19.66
N MET A 291 9.16 -10.33 -21.01
CA MET A 291 7.99 -10.35 -21.92
C MET A 291 7.34 -11.74 -22.01
N ALA A 292 8.07 -12.80 -21.73
CA ALA A 292 7.56 -14.15 -21.77
C ALA A 292 6.87 -14.54 -20.46
N LEU A 293 5.55 -14.79 -20.54
CA LEU A 293 4.78 -15.68 -19.67
C LEU A 293 4.46 -15.18 -18.25
N SER A 294 3.53 -14.23 -18.15
CA SER A 294 2.80 -14.00 -16.87
C SER A 294 1.79 -15.12 -16.53
N SER A 295 1.62 -16.11 -17.43
CA SER A 295 0.65 -17.23 -17.34
C SER A 295 -0.73 -16.84 -16.78
N ARG A 296 -1.13 -15.58 -17.01
CA ARG A 296 -2.37 -14.98 -16.48
C ARG A 296 -3.61 -15.62 -17.07
N ASP A 297 -3.52 -16.12 -18.29
CA ASP A 297 -4.57 -16.90 -18.96
C ASP A 297 -4.95 -18.14 -18.14
N VAL A 298 -3.96 -18.86 -17.59
CA VAL A 298 -4.20 -20.01 -16.70
C VAL A 298 -4.91 -19.56 -15.42
N LEU A 299 -4.40 -18.50 -14.78
CA LEU A 299 -4.94 -17.97 -13.53
C LEU A 299 -6.37 -17.44 -13.70
N TRP A 300 -6.63 -16.72 -14.79
CA TRP A 300 -7.94 -16.12 -15.06
C TRP A 300 -8.96 -17.16 -15.47
N LYS A 301 -8.55 -18.19 -16.23
CA LYS A 301 -9.43 -19.33 -16.55
C LYS A 301 -9.82 -20.08 -15.28
N LEU A 302 -8.87 -20.35 -14.38
CA LEU A 302 -9.15 -20.99 -13.09
C LEU A 302 -10.08 -20.13 -12.22
N ALA A 303 -9.80 -18.84 -12.12
CA ALA A 303 -10.66 -17.91 -11.37
C ALA A 303 -12.08 -17.88 -11.94
N TRP A 304 -12.21 -17.83 -13.27
CA TRP A 304 -13.50 -17.85 -13.94
C TRP A 304 -14.29 -19.14 -13.67
N GLN A 305 -13.63 -20.29 -13.73
CA GLN A 305 -14.25 -21.59 -13.40
C GLN A 305 -14.79 -21.60 -11.97
N GLY A 306 -13.98 -21.19 -10.98
CA GLY A 306 -14.45 -21.12 -9.60
C GLY A 306 -15.56 -20.10 -9.36
N ILE A 307 -15.59 -18.98 -10.09
CA ILE A 307 -16.70 -18.02 -10.06
C ILE A 307 -17.99 -18.67 -10.57
N VAL A 308 -17.92 -19.43 -11.66
CA VAL A 308 -19.09 -20.13 -12.21
C VAL A 308 -19.60 -21.22 -11.27
N GLU A 309 -18.68 -21.93 -10.60
CA GLU A 309 -19.04 -22.97 -9.63
C GLU A 309 -19.66 -22.42 -8.35
N ARG A 310 -19.20 -21.26 -7.87
CA ARG A 310 -19.59 -20.67 -6.58
C ARG A 310 -19.90 -19.16 -6.70
N PRO A 311 -20.90 -18.76 -7.51
CA PRO A 311 -21.09 -17.36 -7.88
C PRO A 311 -21.56 -16.47 -6.73
N TRP A 312 -22.23 -17.02 -5.72
CA TRP A 312 -22.88 -16.23 -4.67
C TRP A 312 -21.94 -15.83 -3.54
N PHE A 313 -21.18 -16.79 -3.01
CA PHE A 313 -20.33 -16.63 -1.82
C PHE A 313 -18.84 -16.85 -2.11
N GLY A 314 -18.48 -17.25 -3.33
CA GLY A 314 -17.11 -17.54 -3.71
C GLY A 314 -16.58 -18.82 -3.10
N ALA A 315 -15.27 -19.03 -3.21
CA ALA A 315 -14.56 -20.15 -2.60
C ALA A 315 -14.16 -19.87 -1.15
N GLY A 316 -14.20 -18.62 -0.70
CA GLY A 316 -13.71 -18.17 0.59
C GLY A 316 -12.50 -17.24 0.49
N PRO A 317 -12.28 -16.32 1.46
CA PRO A 317 -11.11 -15.46 1.51
C PRO A 317 -9.82 -16.27 1.47
N MET A 318 -8.83 -15.83 0.70
CA MET A 318 -7.55 -16.50 0.47
C MET A 318 -7.62 -17.83 -0.31
N MET A 319 -8.79 -18.40 -0.59
CA MET A 319 -8.93 -19.77 -1.09
C MET A 319 -8.47 -19.97 -2.54
N PHE A 320 -8.18 -18.90 -3.28
CA PHE A 320 -7.49 -19.06 -4.58
C PHE A 320 -6.12 -19.71 -4.39
N SER A 321 -5.44 -19.39 -3.28
CA SER A 321 -4.13 -19.96 -2.94
C SER A 321 -4.18 -21.41 -2.43
N ALA A 322 -5.37 -21.96 -2.18
CA ALA A 322 -5.54 -23.38 -1.86
C ALA A 322 -5.54 -24.27 -3.12
N THR A 323 -5.65 -23.67 -4.31
CA THR A 323 -5.64 -24.42 -5.58
C THR A 323 -4.24 -24.37 -6.19
N ASN A 324 -3.54 -25.51 -6.18
CA ASN A 324 -2.25 -25.62 -6.84
C ASN A 324 -2.44 -25.58 -8.37
N ASN A 325 -2.01 -24.49 -8.98
CA ASN A 325 -2.04 -24.28 -10.43
C ASN A 325 -0.63 -24.21 -11.05
N GLY A 326 0.42 -24.38 -10.25
CA GLY A 326 1.81 -24.33 -10.72
C GLY A 326 2.28 -22.98 -11.26
N VAL A 327 1.51 -21.90 -11.08
CA VAL A 327 1.82 -20.56 -11.62
C VAL A 327 1.89 -19.50 -10.51
N ALA A 328 0.79 -19.29 -9.78
CA ALA A 328 0.70 -18.26 -8.75
C ALA A 328 -0.41 -18.55 -7.74
N SER A 329 -0.26 -18.05 -6.53
CA SER A 329 -1.26 -18.12 -5.46
C SER A 329 -2.28 -16.97 -5.48
N THR A 330 -2.26 -16.12 -6.52
CA THR A 330 -3.21 -15.01 -6.72
C THR A 330 -3.60 -14.92 -8.21
N THR A 331 -4.74 -14.30 -8.52
CA THR A 331 -5.19 -14.12 -9.91
C THR A 331 -4.45 -13.04 -10.68
N HIS A 332 -3.64 -12.21 -10.00
CA HIS A 332 -3.10 -10.96 -10.53
C HIS A 332 -4.17 -10.01 -11.10
N ASN A 333 -5.41 -10.13 -10.64
CA ASN A 333 -6.52 -9.26 -11.00
C ASN A 333 -7.49 -9.16 -9.80
N ILE A 334 -7.50 -8.01 -9.12
CA ILE A 334 -8.30 -7.83 -7.92
C ILE A 334 -9.81 -8.06 -8.14
N THR A 335 -10.33 -7.75 -9.32
CA THR A 335 -11.74 -7.97 -9.65
C THR A 335 -12.07 -9.46 -9.69
N LEU A 336 -11.26 -10.25 -10.40
CA LEU A 336 -11.39 -11.70 -10.45
C LEU A 336 -11.11 -12.33 -9.08
N GLN A 337 -10.15 -11.81 -8.33
CA GLN A 337 -9.84 -12.28 -6.97
C GLN A 337 -11.06 -12.12 -6.05
N LEU A 338 -11.68 -10.94 -6.03
CA LEU A 338 -12.85 -10.65 -5.22
C LEU A 338 -14.04 -11.53 -5.61
N ALA A 339 -14.31 -11.66 -6.91
CA ALA A 339 -15.42 -12.48 -7.39
C ALA A 339 -15.21 -13.96 -7.06
N TYR A 340 -13.99 -14.48 -7.22
CA TYR A 340 -13.65 -15.87 -6.90
C TYR A 340 -13.72 -16.14 -5.39
N GLU A 341 -13.13 -15.29 -4.57
CA GLU A 341 -13.00 -15.55 -3.13
C GLU A 341 -14.25 -15.18 -2.32
N TRP A 342 -14.96 -14.12 -2.70
CA TRP A 342 -16.09 -13.56 -1.92
C TRP A 342 -17.44 -13.61 -2.65
N GLY A 343 -17.45 -14.07 -3.91
CA GLY A 343 -18.63 -14.13 -4.74
C GLY A 343 -18.88 -12.86 -5.55
N VAL A 344 -19.64 -13.02 -6.64
CA VAL A 344 -20.00 -11.96 -7.58
C VAL A 344 -20.80 -10.83 -6.91
N PRO A 345 -21.81 -11.07 -6.05
CA PRO A 345 -22.55 -9.99 -5.40
C PRO A 345 -21.66 -9.10 -4.55
N PHE A 346 -20.76 -9.69 -3.76
CA PHE A 346 -19.81 -8.93 -2.93
C PHE A 346 -18.86 -8.10 -3.79
N ALA A 347 -18.28 -8.72 -4.83
CA ALA A 347 -17.38 -8.02 -5.75
C ALA A 347 -18.05 -6.81 -6.42
N LEU A 348 -19.30 -6.96 -6.88
CA LEU A 348 -20.06 -5.86 -7.49
C LEU A 348 -20.32 -4.72 -6.51
N VAL A 349 -20.66 -5.02 -5.25
CA VAL A 349 -20.85 -4.00 -4.21
C VAL A 349 -19.54 -3.24 -3.95
N VAL A 350 -18.42 -3.94 -3.80
CA VAL A 350 -17.10 -3.32 -3.57
C VAL A 350 -16.71 -2.43 -4.76
N ILE A 351 -16.89 -2.92 -5.99
CA ILE A 351 -16.60 -2.16 -7.22
C ILE A 351 -17.50 -0.94 -7.33
N ALA A 352 -18.81 -1.07 -7.08
CA ALA A 352 -19.75 0.04 -7.15
C ALA A 352 -19.46 1.11 -6.09
N CYS A 353 -19.19 0.71 -4.85
CA CYS A 353 -18.81 1.63 -3.77
C CYS A 353 -17.49 2.35 -4.06
N THR A 354 -16.48 1.62 -4.52
CA THR A 354 -15.17 2.17 -4.88
C THR A 354 -15.29 3.11 -6.08
N GLY A 355 -15.98 2.71 -7.13
CA GLY A 355 -16.24 3.52 -8.32
C GLY A 355 -17.00 4.80 -7.99
N ARG A 356 -18.04 4.72 -7.16
CA ARG A 356 -18.77 5.90 -6.67
C ARG A 356 -17.87 6.84 -5.86
N ALA A 357 -17.03 6.29 -4.97
CA ALA A 357 -16.11 7.09 -4.17
C ALA A 357 -15.07 7.80 -5.05
N LEU A 358 -14.45 7.09 -5.99
CA LEU A 358 -13.48 7.66 -6.93
C LEU A 358 -14.11 8.70 -7.85
N TRP A 359 -15.34 8.45 -8.32
CA TRP A 359 -16.07 9.40 -9.15
C TRP A 359 -16.36 10.70 -8.39
N ARG A 360 -16.80 10.60 -7.14
CA ARG A 360 -16.97 11.78 -6.28
C ARG A 360 -15.67 12.55 -6.11
N GLN A 361 -14.56 11.86 -5.87
CA GLN A 361 -13.24 12.49 -5.71
C GLN A 361 -12.76 13.14 -7.00
N PHE A 362 -13.01 12.52 -8.15
CA PHE A 362 -12.76 13.09 -9.46
C PHE A 362 -13.52 14.41 -9.65
N LEU A 363 -14.84 14.43 -9.37
CA LEU A 363 -15.66 15.65 -9.45
C LEU A 363 -15.14 16.77 -8.53
N LEU A 364 -14.69 16.44 -7.32
CA LEU A 364 -14.05 17.40 -6.41
C LEU A 364 -12.72 17.93 -6.98
N CYS A 365 -11.92 17.09 -7.62
CA CYS A 365 -10.70 17.51 -8.29
C CYS A 365 -10.94 18.45 -9.48
N ARG A 366 -12.12 18.35 -10.14
CA ARG A 366 -12.51 19.26 -11.22
C ARG A 366 -12.87 20.67 -10.76
N THR A 367 -13.41 20.79 -9.55
CA THR A 367 -14.07 22.01 -9.04
C THR A 367 -13.23 22.77 -8.01
N ASP A 368 -11.93 22.45 -7.90
CA ASP A 368 -10.91 23.08 -7.04
C ASP A 368 -10.58 22.38 -5.71
N GLY A 369 -10.67 21.04 -5.67
CA GLY A 369 -10.37 20.21 -4.48
C GLY A 369 -8.92 20.25 -3.95
N GLY A 370 -8.05 21.12 -4.50
CA GLY A 370 -6.67 21.31 -4.09
C GLY A 370 -5.68 20.25 -4.61
N PRO A 371 -4.37 20.58 -4.68
CA PRO A 371 -3.35 19.71 -5.27
C PRO A 371 -3.13 18.41 -4.47
N VAL A 372 -3.26 18.45 -3.13
CA VAL A 372 -3.10 17.26 -2.28
C VAL A 372 -4.15 16.20 -2.61
N ARG A 373 -5.42 16.60 -2.75
CA ARG A 373 -6.52 15.69 -3.12
C ARG A 373 -6.26 15.05 -4.48
N LEU A 374 -5.86 15.86 -5.47
CA LEU A 374 -5.59 15.38 -6.82
C LEU A 374 -4.49 14.32 -6.82
N VAL A 375 -3.38 14.58 -6.11
CA VAL A 375 -2.25 13.65 -6.03
C VAL A 375 -2.60 12.37 -5.26
N LEU A 376 -3.34 12.44 -4.16
CA LEU A 376 -3.81 11.25 -3.45
C LEU A 376 -4.77 10.41 -4.31
N TRP A 377 -5.64 11.10 -5.06
CA TRP A 377 -6.51 10.45 -6.04
C TRP A 377 -5.69 9.77 -7.14
N MET A 378 -4.61 10.40 -7.63
CA MET A 378 -3.67 9.77 -8.58
C MET A 378 -3.04 8.50 -8.01
N CYS A 379 -2.56 8.52 -6.75
CA CYS A 379 -1.99 7.35 -6.10
C CYS A 379 -2.99 6.19 -6.04
N ILE A 380 -4.23 6.46 -5.62
CA ILE A 380 -5.25 5.43 -5.44
C ILE A 380 -5.75 4.90 -6.79
N VAL A 381 -5.99 5.76 -7.77
CA VAL A 381 -6.38 5.34 -9.12
C VAL A 381 -5.27 4.51 -9.76
N GLY A 382 -4.02 4.97 -9.69
CA GLY A 382 -2.86 4.22 -10.19
C GLY A 382 -2.77 2.84 -9.54
N GLY A 383 -2.86 2.77 -8.20
CA GLY A 383 -2.81 1.51 -7.47
C GLY A 383 -3.95 0.55 -7.85
N LEU A 384 -5.17 1.05 -8.07
CA LEU A 384 -6.31 0.22 -8.48
C LEU A 384 -6.23 -0.26 -9.94
N VAL A 385 -5.65 0.54 -10.84
CA VAL A 385 -5.35 0.13 -12.22
C VAL A 385 -4.27 -0.94 -12.22
N GLU A 386 -3.18 -0.75 -11.47
CA GLU A 386 -2.13 -1.75 -11.34
C GLU A 386 -2.65 -3.06 -10.73
N ALA A 387 -3.51 -2.99 -9.72
CA ALA A 387 -4.12 -4.17 -9.09
C ALA A 387 -4.99 -5.02 -10.04
N GLN A 388 -5.33 -4.54 -11.25
CA GLN A 388 -5.99 -5.37 -12.27
C GLN A 388 -5.02 -6.29 -13.03
N PHE A 389 -3.72 -6.00 -12.98
CA PHE A 389 -2.68 -6.71 -13.75
C PHE A 389 -1.57 -7.28 -12.87
N ASP A 390 -1.48 -6.85 -11.61
CA ASP A 390 -0.49 -7.33 -10.66
C ASP A 390 -1.10 -7.61 -9.29
N GLY A 391 -0.39 -8.39 -8.48
CA GLY A 391 -0.77 -8.72 -7.11
C GLY A 391 -0.49 -7.58 -6.12
N LEU A 392 -0.67 -6.32 -6.53
CA LEU A 392 -0.36 -5.13 -5.72
C LEU A 392 -1.02 -5.22 -4.35
N LEU A 393 -2.32 -5.53 -4.31
CA LEU A 393 -3.09 -5.63 -3.06
C LEU A 393 -2.95 -6.97 -2.35
N SER A 394 -2.05 -7.85 -2.81
CA SER A 394 -1.65 -9.05 -2.08
C SER A 394 -0.43 -8.79 -1.19
N ALA A 395 0.46 -7.87 -1.58
CA ALA A 395 1.69 -7.60 -0.86
C ALA A 395 1.47 -6.73 0.40
N PRO A 396 2.09 -7.06 1.55
CA PRO A 396 1.82 -6.40 2.83
C PRO A 396 2.16 -4.90 2.81
N HIS A 397 3.30 -4.52 2.24
CA HIS A 397 3.73 -3.13 2.18
C HIS A 397 2.80 -2.29 1.29
N SER A 398 2.39 -2.82 0.14
CA SER A 398 1.45 -2.16 -0.78
C SER A 398 0.05 -2.02 -0.16
N GLN A 399 -0.46 -3.06 0.53
CA GLN A 399 -1.72 -2.99 1.27
C GLN A 399 -1.67 -1.89 2.35
N PHE A 400 -0.57 -1.84 3.12
CA PHE A 400 -0.37 -0.82 4.14
C PHE A 400 -0.32 0.58 3.55
N LEU A 401 0.51 0.80 2.53
CA LEU A 401 0.66 2.10 1.87
C LEU A 401 -0.66 2.56 1.23
N PHE A 402 -1.36 1.67 0.52
CA PHE A 402 -2.67 1.98 -0.06
C PHE A 402 -3.69 2.37 1.01
N THR A 403 -3.66 1.71 2.17
CA THR A 403 -4.51 2.02 3.33
C THR A 403 -4.20 3.41 3.90
N VAL A 404 -2.92 3.78 4.04
CA VAL A 404 -2.50 5.13 4.48
C VAL A 404 -2.94 6.20 3.48
N LEU A 405 -2.81 5.95 2.17
CA LEU A 405 -3.24 6.87 1.13
C LEU A 405 -4.77 7.07 1.13
N CYS A 406 -5.53 5.99 1.30
CA CYS A 406 -6.97 6.05 1.49
C CYS A 406 -7.34 6.85 2.75
N ALA A 407 -6.67 6.60 3.88
CA ALA A 407 -6.86 7.34 5.12
C ALA A 407 -6.61 8.84 4.94
N TRP A 408 -5.53 9.19 4.26
CA TRP A 408 -5.16 10.56 3.98
C TRP A 408 -6.17 11.25 3.06
N LEU A 409 -6.67 10.58 2.01
CA LEU A 409 -7.71 11.15 1.16
C LEU A 409 -9.01 11.37 1.95
N LEU A 410 -9.40 10.39 2.76
CA LEU A 410 -10.57 10.49 3.65
C LEU A 410 -10.43 11.61 4.68
N SER A 411 -9.20 11.93 5.11
CA SER A 411 -8.94 13.03 6.06
C SER A 411 -9.18 14.42 5.46
N LEU A 412 -9.30 14.54 4.13
CA LEU A 412 -9.56 15.82 3.46
C LEU A 412 -11.05 16.17 3.39
N ASP A 413 -11.94 15.18 3.45
CA ASP A 413 -13.39 15.41 3.39
C ASP A 413 -13.91 15.86 4.74
N ALA A 414 -14.85 16.81 4.81
CA ALA A 414 -15.43 17.26 6.08
C ALA A 414 -15.89 16.07 6.95
N PRO A 415 -15.67 16.10 8.28
CA PRO A 415 -16.18 15.06 9.14
C PRO A 415 -17.69 15.02 8.98
N ALA A 416 -18.24 13.81 8.83
CA ALA A 416 -19.63 13.65 9.19
C ALA A 416 -19.68 13.95 10.70
N GLN A 417 -20.60 14.79 11.17
CA GLN A 417 -20.85 14.99 12.60
C GLN A 417 -22.06 14.17 13.08
N PRO A 418 -22.08 12.83 12.98
CA PRO A 418 -23.11 12.07 13.64
C PRO A 418 -22.82 12.05 15.15
N ARG A 419 -23.82 12.32 15.99
CA ARG A 419 -23.73 12.08 17.45
C ARG A 419 -24.07 10.62 17.73
N LEU A 420 -23.31 9.96 18.61
CA LEU A 420 -23.66 8.60 19.04
C LEU A 420 -24.81 8.77 20.04
N ASP A 421 -25.98 8.27 19.68
CA ASP A 421 -27.15 8.34 20.55
C ASP A 421 -27.62 6.93 20.97
N GLY A 422 -28.29 6.85 22.12
CA GLY A 422 -28.92 5.63 22.63
C GLY A 422 -27.93 4.49 22.93
N TRP A 423 -28.25 3.28 22.45
CA TRP A 423 -27.47 2.07 22.75
C TRP A 423 -26.03 2.12 22.19
N ARG A 424 -25.81 2.84 21.09
CA ARG A 424 -24.48 2.96 20.46
C ARG A 424 -23.51 3.76 21.35
N ALA A 425 -24.00 4.80 22.02
CA ALA A 425 -23.23 5.56 23.01
C ALA A 425 -22.84 4.69 24.21
N ARG A 426 -23.76 3.83 24.67
CA ARG A 426 -23.53 2.89 25.79
C ARG A 426 -22.58 1.75 25.42
N ALA A 427 -22.61 1.27 24.18
CA ALA A 427 -21.76 0.18 23.71
C ALA A 427 -20.32 0.64 23.37
N TRP A 428 -20.12 1.92 23.03
CA TRP A 428 -18.82 2.44 22.57
C TRP A 428 -17.63 2.19 23.51
N PRO A 429 -17.74 2.38 24.85
CA PRO A 429 -16.63 2.16 25.77
C PRO A 429 -16.03 0.74 25.69
N VAL A 430 -16.85 -0.25 25.36
CA VAL A 430 -16.45 -1.65 25.15
C VAL A 430 -16.06 -1.88 23.70
N ALA A 431 -16.88 -1.41 22.75
CA ALA A 431 -16.66 -1.64 21.32
C ALA A 431 -15.31 -1.11 20.82
N ARG A 432 -14.77 -0.03 21.39
CA ARG A 432 -13.46 0.52 21.02
C ARG A 432 -12.27 -0.43 21.25
N PHE A 433 -12.43 -1.49 22.05
CA PHE A 433 -11.39 -2.50 22.28
C PHE A 433 -11.48 -3.71 21.36
N VAL A 434 -12.60 -3.90 20.65
CA VAL A 434 -12.78 -5.02 19.72
C VAL A 434 -11.69 -5.03 18.63
N PRO A 435 -11.23 -3.90 18.05
CA PRO A 435 -10.15 -3.95 17.07
C PRO A 435 -8.83 -4.49 17.61
N LEU A 436 -8.54 -4.25 18.90
CA LEU A 436 -7.38 -4.85 19.56
C LEU A 436 -7.56 -6.36 19.71
N ALA A 437 -8.75 -6.81 20.09
CA ALA A 437 -9.06 -8.25 20.14
C ALA A 437 -8.93 -8.92 18.75
N VAL A 438 -9.37 -8.24 17.68
CA VAL A 438 -9.19 -8.70 16.29
C VAL A 438 -7.70 -8.79 15.93
N ALA A 439 -6.89 -7.82 16.32
CA ALA A 439 -5.44 -7.85 16.11
C ALA A 439 -4.78 -9.02 16.85
N LEU A 440 -5.13 -9.24 18.12
CA LEU A 440 -4.62 -10.37 18.91
C LEU A 440 -5.08 -11.73 18.34
N LEU A 441 -6.31 -11.81 17.84
CA LEU A 441 -6.82 -13.00 17.17
C LEU A 441 -6.08 -13.28 15.86
N LEU A 442 -5.68 -12.25 15.12
CA LEU A 442 -4.83 -12.41 13.94
C LEU A 442 -3.47 -13.02 14.33
N TRP A 443 -2.78 -12.48 15.35
CA TRP A 443 -1.53 -13.04 15.86
C TRP A 443 -1.68 -14.50 16.31
N TRP A 444 -2.78 -14.80 17.01
CA TRP A 444 -3.11 -16.17 17.40
C TRP A 444 -3.30 -17.10 16.20
N SER A 445 -3.96 -16.61 15.15
CA SER A 445 -4.28 -17.39 13.95
C SER A 445 -3.04 -17.72 13.12
N VAL A 446 -2.03 -16.84 13.09
CA VAL A 446 -0.79 -17.02 12.30
C VAL A 446 0.38 -17.60 13.11
N ARG A 447 0.21 -17.77 14.43
CA ARG A 447 1.24 -18.31 15.34
C ARG A 447 1.85 -19.64 14.83
N PRO A 448 1.06 -20.60 14.33
CA PRO A 448 1.60 -21.89 13.90
C PRO A 448 2.63 -21.72 12.78
N GLU A 449 2.33 -20.90 11.77
CA GLU A 449 3.22 -20.61 10.65
C GLU A 449 4.43 -19.79 11.11
N LEU A 450 4.19 -18.73 11.90
CA LEU A 450 5.25 -17.82 12.35
C LEU A 450 6.36 -18.54 13.13
N SER A 451 5.99 -19.55 13.93
CA SER A 451 6.95 -20.32 14.74
C SER A 451 7.87 -21.24 13.93
N ARG A 452 7.53 -21.55 12.67
CA ARG A 452 8.28 -22.46 11.80
C ARG A 452 8.31 -21.99 10.35
N LEU A 453 8.38 -20.68 10.13
CA LEU A 453 8.11 -20.09 8.81
C LEU A 453 9.04 -20.62 7.71
N GLU A 454 10.33 -20.77 7.99
CA GLU A 454 11.29 -21.34 7.04
C GLU A 454 10.94 -22.79 6.65
N ALA A 455 10.60 -23.63 7.63
CA ALA A 455 10.16 -24.99 7.38
C ALA A 455 8.85 -25.02 6.59
N TRP A 456 7.92 -24.11 6.88
CA TRP A 456 6.68 -23.96 6.15
C TRP A 456 6.92 -23.59 4.68
N GLU A 457 7.76 -22.59 4.39
CA GLU A 457 8.08 -22.20 3.02
C GLU A 457 8.77 -23.32 2.25
N TYR A 458 9.66 -24.06 2.92
CA TYR A 458 10.34 -25.21 2.34
C TYR A 458 9.39 -26.38 2.04
N GLU A 459 8.47 -26.70 2.96
CA GLU A 459 7.38 -27.67 2.76
C GLU A 459 6.53 -27.25 1.56
N CYS A 460 6.16 -25.97 1.48
CA CYS A 460 5.41 -25.44 0.34
C CYS A 460 6.14 -25.60 -0.99
N PHE A 461 7.42 -25.28 -1.02
CA PHE A 461 8.25 -25.41 -2.21
C PHE A 461 8.32 -26.86 -2.70
N LYS A 462 8.54 -27.81 -1.78
CA LYS A 462 8.56 -29.25 -2.10
C LYS A 462 7.23 -29.75 -2.65
N LEU A 463 6.12 -29.37 -2.02
CA LEU A 463 4.78 -29.88 -2.35
C LEU A 463 4.26 -29.35 -3.68
N THR A 464 4.54 -28.08 -3.98
CA THR A 464 4.11 -27.46 -5.23
C THR A 464 4.92 -27.93 -6.43
N GLY A 465 6.14 -28.45 -6.21
CA GLY A 465 7.11 -28.73 -7.27
C GLY A 465 7.50 -27.49 -8.08
N ALA A 466 7.02 -26.31 -7.66
CA ALA A 466 7.18 -25.05 -8.34
C ALA A 466 8.51 -24.44 -7.88
N GLY A 467 9.48 -24.39 -8.78
CA GLY A 467 10.77 -23.74 -8.55
C GLY A 467 10.70 -22.20 -8.41
N HIS A 468 9.52 -21.63 -8.12
CA HIS A 468 9.27 -20.19 -8.17
C HIS A 468 8.37 -19.69 -7.04
N PHE A 469 8.52 -18.40 -6.75
CA PHE A 469 7.92 -17.67 -5.62
C PHE A 469 6.40 -17.40 -5.81
N GLN A 470 5.57 -17.91 -4.90
CA GLN A 470 4.09 -17.80 -4.95
C GLN A 470 3.50 -17.12 -3.70
N PRO A 471 3.61 -15.78 -3.59
CA PRO A 471 3.23 -15.02 -2.40
C PRO A 471 1.71 -14.84 -2.27
N ARG A 472 1.19 -15.06 -1.06
CA ARG A 472 -0.20 -14.72 -0.67
C ARG A 472 -0.22 -14.01 0.68
N TYR A 473 -0.38 -14.75 1.77
CA TYR A 473 -0.22 -14.16 3.10
C TYR A 473 1.26 -14.05 3.47
N TRP A 474 1.98 -15.16 3.32
CA TRP A 474 3.43 -15.29 3.41
C TRP A 474 4.09 -15.29 2.04
N GLY A 475 5.42 -15.22 2.01
CA GLY A 475 6.27 -15.24 0.82
C GLY A 475 6.02 -16.47 -0.02
N GLN A 476 5.89 -17.63 0.62
CA GLN A 476 5.26 -18.79 0.03
C GLN A 476 3.87 -19.06 0.65
N GLY A 477 2.84 -18.62 -0.06
CA GLY A 477 1.48 -18.48 0.47
C GLY A 477 0.46 -19.51 -0.02
N VAL A 478 0.90 -20.67 -0.51
CA VAL A 478 -0.01 -21.76 -0.89
C VAL A 478 -0.64 -22.36 0.38
N ILE A 479 -1.96 -22.55 0.37
CA ILE A 479 -2.68 -23.16 1.48
C ILE A 479 -2.79 -24.66 1.22
N PHE A 480 -2.39 -25.47 2.20
CA PHE A 480 -2.71 -26.89 2.19
C PHE A 480 -4.08 -27.10 2.85
N PRO A 481 -4.93 -27.98 2.30
CA PRO A 481 -6.01 -28.55 3.09
C PRO A 481 -5.39 -29.15 4.34
N ASP A 482 -5.84 -28.72 5.52
CA ASP A 482 -5.49 -29.40 6.77
C ASP A 482 -5.95 -30.86 6.62
N ASN A 483 -5.02 -31.82 6.68
CA ASN A 483 -5.34 -33.26 6.72
C ASN A 483 -6.09 -33.61 8.00
#